data_AF-A0A2D7XAL8-F1
#
_entry.id   AF-A0A2D7XAL8-F1
#
_cell.length_a   1.000
_cell.length_b   1.000
_cell.length_c   1.000
_cell.angle_alpha   90.00
_cell.angle_beta   90.00
_cell.angle_gamma   90.00
#
_symmetry.space_group_name_H-M   'P 1'
#
loop_
_entity.id
_entity.type
_entity.pdbx_description
1 polymer ?
#
loop_
_entity_poly.entity_id
_entity_poly.type
_entity_poly.pdbx_seq_one_letter_code
_entity_poly.pdbx_strand_id
1 'polypeptide(L)'
;MSEHLTQPGETGGWPKLKVSYRTDPEKIAALLPPGLEPSGDPIVQINVYCVPILGEPEYGVSTKIGASFNGIDGLFCVGMGI
;
A
#
# COMPACT_ATOMS: atom_id res chain seq x y z
N MET A 1 19.43 -23.79 -13.59
CA MET A 1 19.03 -22.67 -12.71
C MET A 1 17.60 -22.93 -12.31
N SER A 2 17.30 -23.12 -11.03
CA SER A 2 15.91 -23.28 -10.59
C SER A 2 15.23 -21.92 -10.74
N GLU A 3 14.25 -21.81 -11.63
CA GLU A 3 13.40 -20.63 -11.70
C GLU A 3 12.86 -20.35 -10.30
N HIS A 4 13.20 -19.19 -9.73
CA HIS A 4 12.46 -18.65 -8.60
C HIS A 4 11.15 -18.12 -9.17
N LEU A 5 10.20 -19.04 -9.38
CA LEU A 5 8.81 -18.69 -9.65
C LEU A 5 8.27 -18.09 -8.34
N THR A 6 8.36 -16.77 -8.20
CA THR A 6 7.53 -16.01 -7.27
C THR A 6 6.10 -16.53 -7.41
N GLN A 7 5.47 -16.89 -6.29
CA GLN A 7 4.10 -17.39 -6.31
C GLN A 7 3.19 -16.38 -7.04
N PRO A 8 2.08 -16.81 -7.67
CA PRO A 8 1.16 -15.86 -8.30
C PRO A 8 0.77 -14.74 -7.34
N GLY A 9 1.05 -13.48 -7.70
CA GLY A 9 0.81 -12.30 -6.87
C GLY A 9 1.89 -12.00 -5.81
N GLU A 10 2.94 -12.80 -5.72
CA GLU A 10 4.08 -12.54 -4.83
C GLU A 10 4.91 -11.39 -5.38
N THR A 11 4.98 -10.31 -4.60
CA THR A 11 5.78 -9.12 -4.90
C THR A 11 6.93 -8.94 -3.90
N GLY A 12 7.01 -9.81 -2.89
CA GLY A 12 8.13 -9.89 -1.95
C GLY A 12 9.43 -10.26 -2.66
N GLY A 13 10.49 -9.53 -2.33
CA GLY A 13 11.81 -9.68 -2.97
C GLY A 13 12.12 -8.60 -4.02
N TRP A 14 11.13 -7.81 -4.43
CA TRP A 14 11.33 -6.70 -5.38
C TRP A 14 11.56 -5.36 -4.65
N PRO A 15 12.43 -4.48 -5.19
CA PRO A 15 12.75 -3.21 -4.56
C PRO A 15 11.51 -2.32 -4.48
N LYS A 16 11.31 -1.74 -3.29
CA LYS A 16 10.23 -0.80 -2.99
C LYS A 16 10.75 0.32 -2.10
N LEU A 17 10.64 1.55 -2.57
CA LEU A 17 10.84 2.73 -1.74
C LEU A 17 9.54 3.04 -0.99
N LYS A 18 9.59 3.05 0.35
CA LYS A 18 8.49 3.50 1.20
C LYS A 18 8.84 4.86 1.81
N VAL A 19 8.05 5.88 1.49
CA VAL A 19 8.07 7.18 2.14
C VAL A 19 6.92 7.25 3.12
N SER A 20 7.20 7.61 4.37
CA SER A 20 6.19 7.79 5.41
C SER A 20 6.25 9.21 5.92
N TYR A 21 5.12 9.92 5.90
CA TYR A 21 5.02 11.27 6.41
C TYR A 21 3.76 11.46 7.25
N ARG A 22 3.86 12.30 8.27
CA ARG A 22 2.73 12.65 9.13
C ARG A 22 1.83 13.67 8.45
N THR A 23 0.52 13.52 8.62
CA THR A 23 -0.50 14.42 8.09
C THR A 23 -1.53 14.76 9.17
N ASP A 24 -2.54 15.54 8.79
CA ASP A 24 -3.71 15.84 9.60
C ASP A 24 -4.62 14.59 9.74
N PRO A 25 -4.91 14.14 10.97
CA PRO A 25 -5.78 12.98 11.21
C PRO A 25 -7.18 13.13 10.63
N GLU A 26 -7.72 14.35 10.55
CA GLU A 26 -9.06 14.59 9.98
C GLU A 26 -9.09 14.32 8.48
N LYS A 27 -7.96 14.58 7.78
CA LYS A 27 -7.84 14.29 6.34
C LYS A 27 -7.75 12.79 6.05
N ILE A 28 -7.20 12.01 6.98
CA ILE A 28 -7.22 10.54 6.89
C ILE A 28 -8.66 10.04 7.03
N ALA A 29 -9.37 10.47 8.08
CA ALA A 29 -10.75 10.06 8.32
C ALA A 29 -11.67 10.38 7.14
N ALA A 30 -11.52 11.57 6.54
CA ALA A 30 -12.32 12.00 5.39
C ALA A 30 -12.14 11.17 4.12
N LEU A 31 -11.05 10.40 4.01
CA LEU A 31 -10.75 9.54 2.84
C LEU A 31 -11.25 8.10 3.01
N LEU A 32 -11.65 7.72 4.22
CA LEU A 32 -12.10 6.36 4.49
C LEU A 32 -13.58 6.18 4.08
N PRO A 33 -13.93 5.14 3.32
CA PRO A 33 -15.31 4.81 3.03
C PRO A 33 -16.04 4.34 4.30
N PRO A 34 -17.39 4.40 4.33
CA PRO A 34 -18.18 3.88 5.43
C PRO A 34 -17.81 2.43 5.79
N GLY A 35 -17.68 2.16 7.09
CA GLY A 35 -17.29 0.84 7.62
C GLY A 35 -15.80 0.69 7.89
N LEU A 36 -14.95 1.65 7.50
CA LEU A 36 -13.55 1.74 7.91
C LEU A 36 -13.35 2.88 8.89
N GLU A 37 -12.56 2.64 9.93
CA GLU A 37 -12.16 3.64 10.92
C GLU A 37 -10.67 3.97 10.79
N PRO A 38 -10.22 5.20 11.08
CA PRO A 38 -8.79 5.51 11.14
C PRO A 38 -8.06 4.61 12.14
N SER A 39 -6.86 4.16 11.79
CA SER A 39 -6.04 3.31 12.68
C SER A 39 -4.58 3.77 12.74
N GLY A 40 -3.99 3.65 13.93
CA GLY A 40 -2.60 4.00 14.21
C GLY A 40 -2.31 5.51 14.17
N ASP A 41 -1.03 5.85 13.97
CA ASP A 41 -0.59 7.22 13.80
C ASP A 41 -1.10 7.82 12.47
N PRO A 42 -1.34 9.15 12.40
CA PRO A 42 -1.79 9.80 11.18
C PRO A 42 -0.66 9.92 10.14
N ILE A 43 -0.29 8.79 9.55
CA ILE A 43 0.78 8.62 8.59
C ILE A 43 0.21 8.23 7.24
N VAL A 44 0.69 8.91 6.20
CA VAL A 44 0.51 8.49 4.81
C VAL A 44 1.76 7.72 4.37
N GLN A 45 1.55 6.58 3.72
CA GLN A 45 2.60 5.79 3.09
C GLN A 45 2.52 5.93 1.58
N ILE A 46 3.55 6.52 0.98
CA ILE A 46 3.75 6.50 -0.47
C ILE A 46 4.77 5.41 -0.77
N ASN A 47 4.38 4.41 -1.55
CA ASN A 47 5.27 3.34 -2.00
C ASN A 47 5.54 3.51 -3.49
N VAL A 48 6.80 3.57 -3.87
CA VAL A 48 7.25 3.49 -5.27
C VAL A 48 7.86 2.10 -5.46
N TYR A 49 7.36 1.34 -6.43
CA TYR A 49 7.75 -0.06 -6.64
C TYR A 49 8.02 -0.36 -8.11
N CYS A 50 8.81 -1.42 -8.32
CA CYS A 50 9.02 -2.05 -9.62
C CYS A 50 8.86 -3.56 -9.40
N VAL A 51 7.78 -4.16 -9.92
CA VAL A 51 7.46 -5.58 -9.73
C VAL A 51 7.18 -6.26 -11.07
N PRO A 52 7.51 -7.53 -11.26
CA PRO A 52 7.20 -8.25 -12.48
C PRO A 52 5.73 -8.65 -12.50
N ILE A 53 5.01 -8.24 -13.54
CA ILE A 53 3.63 -8.64 -13.80
C ILE A 53 3.62 -9.34 -15.17
N LEU A 54 3.24 -10.62 -15.18
CA LEU A 54 3.22 -11.44 -16.41
C LEU A 54 4.56 -11.49 -17.17
N GLY A 55 5.68 -11.35 -16.46
CA GLY A 55 7.03 -11.35 -17.03
C GLY A 55 7.54 -9.97 -17.48
N GLU A 56 6.71 -8.92 -17.39
CA GLU A 56 7.05 -7.55 -17.75
C GLU A 56 7.17 -6.66 -16.50
N PRO A 57 8.03 -5.61 -16.51
CA PRO A 57 8.13 -4.70 -15.38
C PRO A 57 6.90 -3.79 -15.29
N GLU A 58 6.24 -3.80 -14.14
CA GLU A 58 5.27 -2.78 -13.76
C GLU A 58 5.92 -1.78 -12.79
N TYR A 59 5.90 -0.50 -13.18
CA TYR A 59 6.34 0.60 -12.34
C TYR A 59 5.10 1.24 -11.72
N GLY A 60 5.04 1.32 -10.40
CA GLY A 60 3.85 1.87 -9.78
C GLY A 60 4.12 2.65 -8.51
N VAL A 61 3.13 3.47 -8.19
CA VAL A 61 3.06 4.24 -6.95
C VAL A 61 1.75 3.90 -6.26
N SER A 62 1.80 3.56 -4.97
CA SER A 62 0.59 3.42 -4.15
C SER A 62 0.63 4.35 -2.97
N THR A 63 -0.50 5.01 -2.70
CA THR A 63 -0.68 5.86 -1.52
C THR A 63 -1.62 5.15 -0.56
N LYS A 64 -1.21 5.01 0.70
CA LYS A 64 -1.94 4.24 1.72
C LYS A 64 -2.04 5.00 3.03
N ILE A 65 -3.13 4.77 3.75
CA ILE A 65 -3.40 5.31 5.09
C ILE A 65 -3.79 4.18 6.05
N GLY A 66 -3.58 4.36 7.35
CA GLY A 66 -4.00 3.40 8.36
C GLY A 66 -5.52 3.33 8.48
N ALA A 67 -6.07 2.11 8.47
CA ALA A 67 -7.50 1.88 8.59
C ALA A 67 -7.78 0.59 9.37
N SER A 68 -8.89 0.55 10.10
CA SER A 68 -9.41 -0.62 10.81
C SER A 68 -10.75 -1.05 10.22
N PHE A 69 -10.93 -2.36 10.02
CA PHE A 69 -12.22 -2.96 9.64
C PHE A 69 -12.61 -3.99 10.69
N ASN A 70 -13.73 -3.79 11.38
CA ASN A 70 -14.20 -4.68 12.44
C ASN A 70 -13.12 -4.99 13.51
N GLY A 71 -12.33 -3.97 13.88
CA GLY A 71 -11.25 -4.08 14.86
C GLY A 71 -9.96 -4.72 14.34
N ILE A 72 -9.87 -4.99 13.02
CA ILE A 72 -8.66 -5.50 12.38
C ILE A 72 -7.92 -4.36 11.70
N ASP A 73 -6.74 -4.04 12.22
CA ASP A 73 -5.89 -2.99 11.70
C ASP A 73 -5.18 -3.38 10.40
N GLY A 74 -5.07 -2.42 9.49
CA GLY A 74 -4.42 -2.58 8.20
C GLY A 74 -4.14 -1.25 7.50
N LEU A 75 -3.88 -1.34 6.19
CA LEU A 75 -3.65 -0.19 5.33
C LEU A 75 -4.73 -0.13 4.25
N PHE A 76 -5.37 1.02 4.11
CA PHE A 76 -6.28 1.31 3.01
C PHE A 76 -5.52 2.01 1.88
N CYS A 77 -5.64 1.50 0.66
CA CYS A 77 -5.03 2.10 -0.52
C CYS A 77 -5.97 3.17 -1.09
N VAL A 78 -5.61 4.44 -0.91
CA VAL A 78 -6.41 5.58 -1.41
C VAL A 78 -6.22 5.81 -2.91
N GLY A 79 -5.12 5.33 -3.48
CA GLY A 79 -4.88 5.46 -4.91
C GLY A 79 -3.62 4.73 -5.36
N MET A 80 -3.63 4.34 -6.64
CA MET A 80 -2.49 3.75 -7.34
C MET A 80 -2.26 4.46 -8.67
N GLY A 81 -1.00 4.64 -9.05
CA GLY A 81 -0.58 5.06 -10.38
C GLY A 81 0.33 3.99 -10.98
N ILE A 82 0.13 3.68 -12.26
CA ILE A 82 0.79 2.61 -13.01
C ILE A 82 1.08 3.15 -14.42
#